data_AF-A0A2B9E5E7-F1
#
_entry.id   AF-A0A2B9E5E7-F1
#
_cell.length_a   1.000
_cell.length_b   1.000
_cell.length_c   1.000
_cell.angle_alpha   90.00
_cell.angle_beta   90.00
_cell.angle_gamma   90.00
#
_symmetry.space_group_name_H-M   'P 1'
#
loop_
_entity.id
_entity.type
_entity.pdbx_description
1 polymer ?
#
loop_
_entity_poly.entity_id
_entity_poly.type
_entity_poly.pdbx_seq_one_letter_code
_entity_poly.pdbx_strand_id
1 'polypeptide(L)' 'MKSNNKLNYTFLVIILVILINYLLLPIFDINVAGLLPRLLSIVTNYILPWIFLYWLIRLVKAIESK' A
#
# COMPACT_ATOMS: atom_id res chain seq x y z
N MET A 1 -16.00 -33.79 1.50
CA MET A 1 -15.82 -32.36 1.13
C MET A 1 -14.78 -32.28 0.01
N LYS A 2 -15.19 -31.88 -1.19
CA LYS A 2 -14.30 -31.79 -2.36
C LYS A 2 -13.48 -30.49 -2.23
N SER A 3 -12.22 -30.60 -1.81
CA SER A 3 -11.33 -29.47 -1.64
C SER A 3 -11.04 -28.84 -3.01
N ASN A 4 -11.65 -27.69 -3.29
CA ASN A 4 -11.38 -26.90 -4.48
C ASN A 4 -10.06 -26.13 -4.30
N ASN A 5 -8.94 -26.85 -4.17
CA ASN A 5 -7.59 -26.29 -4.14
C ASN A 5 -7.13 -25.88 -5.55
N LYS A 6 -7.98 -25.13 -6.28
CA LYS A 6 -7.57 -24.49 -7.52
C LYS A 6 -6.80 -23.22 -7.15
N LEU A 7 -5.60 -23.40 -6.61
CA LEU A 7 -4.62 -22.31 -6.57
C LEU A 7 -4.44 -21.89 -8.03
N ASN A 8 -4.89 -20.69 -8.35
CA ASN A 8 -4.70 -20.15 -9.69
C ASN A 8 -3.19 -20.01 -9.89
N TYR A 9 -2.59 -20.94 -10.63
CA TYR A 9 -1.16 -20.93 -10.94
C TYR A 9 -0.69 -19.57 -11.45
N THR A 10 -1.56 -18.84 -12.15
CA THR A 10 -1.37 -17.43 -12.53
C THR A 10 -1.03 -16.53 -11.34
N PHE A 11 -1.75 -16.62 -10.22
CA PHE A 11 -1.45 -15.85 -9.01
C PHE A 11 -0.10 -16.23 -8.40
N LEU A 12 0.24 -17.52 -8.37
CA LEU A 12 1.54 -17.96 -7.89
C LEU A 12 2.69 -17.43 -8.76
N VAL A 13 2.49 -17.43 -10.09
CA VAL A 13 3.46 -16.85 -11.03
C VAL A 13 3.59 -15.35 -10.84
N ILE A 14 2.49 -14.62 -10.66
CA ILE A 14 2.52 -13.17 -10.39
C ILE A 14 3.30 -12.86 -9.11
N ILE A 15 3.01 -13.58 -8.02
CA ILE A 15 3.71 -13.42 -6.74
C ILE A 15 5.21 -13.71 -6.91
N LEU A 16 5.56 -14.77 -7.64
CA LEU A 16 6.95 -15.14 -7.88
C LEU A 16 7.70 -14.07 -8.69
N VAL A 17 7.07 -13.52 -9.73
CA VAL A 17 7.65 -12.43 -10.53
C VAL A 17 7.87 -11.19 -9.67
N ILE A 18 6.91 -10.81 -8.83
CA ILE A 18 7.05 -9.67 -7.91
C ILE A 18 8.20 -9.89 -6.93
N LEU A 19 8.31 -11.10 -6.36
CA LEU A 19 9.36 -11.46 -5.41
C LEU A 19 10.76 -11.39 -6.04
N ILE A 20 10.93 -11.90 -7.26
CA ILE A 20 12.20 -11.84 -8.00
C ILE A 20 12.56 -10.37 -8.28
N ASN A 21 11.61 -9.56 -8.76
CA ASN A 21 11.86 -8.13 -8.99
C ASN A 21 12.27 -7.41 -7.71
N TYR A 22 11.61 -7.71 -6.59
CA TYR A 22 11.96 -7.14 -5.28
C TYR A 22 13.38 -7.51 -4.82
N LEU A 23 13.79 -8.77 -5.05
CA LEU A 23 15.16 -9.25 -4.77
C LEU A 23 16.22 -8.67 -5.71
N LEU A 24 15.84 -8.21 -6.91
CA LEU A 24 16.73 -7.57 -7.88
C LEU A 24 16.92 -6.07 -7.60
N LEU A 25 16.00 -5.41 -6.88
CA LEU A 25 16.11 -3.98 -6.53
C LEU A 25 17.47 -3.58 -5.89
N PRO A 26 18.06 -4.36 -4.96
CA PRO A 26 19.36 -4.03 -4.37
C PRO A 26 20.51 -4.02 -5.39
N ILE A 27 20.41 -4.76 -6.51
CA ILE A 27 21.42 -4.78 -7.57
C ILE A 27 21.49 -3.42 -8.28
N PHE A 28 20.42 -2.63 -8.23
CA PHE A 28 20.34 -1.28 -8.78
C PHE A 28 20.64 -0.19 -7.74
N ASP A 29 21.29 -0.53 -6.61
CA ASP A 29 21.55 0.38 -5.48
C ASP A 29 20.26 1.00 -4.88
N ILE A 30 19.10 0.41 -5.17
CA ILE A 30 17.83 0.84 -4.57
C ILE A 30 17.79 0.26 -3.16
N ASN A 31 17.84 1.13 -2.15
CA ASN A 31 17.69 0.71 -0.77
C ASN A 31 16.26 0.19 -0.53
N VAL A 32 16.10 -1.13 -0.68
CA VAL A 32 14.83 -1.84 -0.53
C VAL A 32 14.25 -1.66 0.88
N ALA A 33 15.11 -1.68 1.90
CA ALA A 33 14.72 -1.40 3.28
C ALA A 33 14.25 0.05 3.47
N GLY A 34 14.72 0.98 2.63
CA GLY A 34 14.30 2.38 2.62
C GLY A 34 13.10 2.68 1.73
N LEU A 35 12.70 1.77 0.82
CA LEU A 35 11.59 1.97 -0.10
C LEU A 35 10.24 2.06 0.62
N LEU A 36 9.95 1.11 1.50
CA LEU A 36 8.72 1.10 2.30
C LEU A 36 8.61 2.34 3.22
N PRO A 37 9.64 2.69 4.03
CA PRO A 37 9.63 3.92 4.82
C PRO A 37 9.46 5.18 3.97
N ARG A 38 10.08 5.25 2.78
CA ARG A 38 9.95 6.40 1.87
C ARG A 38 8.53 6.53 1.32
N LEU A 39 7.92 5.43 0.89
CA LEU A 39 6.52 5.42 0.43
C LEU A 39 5.57 5.83 1.56
N LEU A 40 5.76 5.27 2.76
CA LEU A 40 5.00 5.66 3.94
C LEU A 40 5.19 7.14 4.28
N SER A 41 6.42 7.66 4.19
CA SER A 41 6.70 9.08 4.41
C SER A 41 5.98 9.97 3.39
N ILE A 42 5.95 9.60 2.11
CA ILE A 42 5.20 10.36 1.10
C ILE A 42 3.71 10.35 1.41
N VAL A 43 3.14 9.18 1.70
CA VAL A 43 1.72 9.06 2.05
C VAL A 43 1.39 9.88 3.30
N THR A 44 2.25 9.83 4.31
CA THR A 44 2.02 10.53 5.59
C THR A 44 2.23 12.04 5.48
N ASN A 45 3.22 12.50 4.71
CA ASN A 45 3.52 13.92 4.58
C ASN A 45 2.59 14.63 3.61
N TYR A 46 2.15 13.94 2.54
CA TYR A 46 1.38 14.59 1.49
C TYR A 46 -0.08 14.18 1.47
N ILE A 47 -0.41 12.90 1.67
CA ILE A 47 -1.79 12.40 1.50
C ILE A 47 -2.58 12.51 2.80
N LEU A 48 -1.97 12.12 3.93
CA LEU A 48 -2.63 12.11 5.24
C LEU A 48 -3.18 13.47 5.68
N PRO A 49 -2.49 14.61 5.47
CA PRO A 49 -3.03 15.92 5.86
C PRO A 49 -4.31 16.27 5.10
N TRP A 50 -4.41 15.95 3.80
CA TRP A 50 -5.61 16.21 3.01
C TRP A 50 -6.79 15.35 3.47
N ILE A 51 -6.54 14.07 3.73
CA ILE A 51 -7.57 13.17 4.27
C ILE A 51 -8.05 13.69 5.62
N PHE A 52 -7.11 14.03 6.51
CA PHE A 52 -7.44 14.55 7.83
C PHE A 52 -8.28 15.84 7.74
N LEU A 53 -7.90 16.80 6.89
CA LEU A 53 -8.65 18.04 6.68
C LEU A 53 -10.06 17.78 6.15
N TYR A 54 -10.23 16.89 5.16
CA TYR A 54 -11.53 16.52 4.64
C TYR A 54 -12.44 15.96 5.73
N TRP A 55 -11.91 15.03 6.53
CA TRP A 55 -12.64 14.44 7.65
C TRP A 55 -12.95 15.46 8.74
N LEU A 56 -12.02 16.38 9.05
CA LEU A 56 -12.22 17.44 10.03
C LEU A 56 -13.36 18.38 9.60
N ILE A 57 -13.37 18.83 8.35
CA ILE A 57 -14.44 19.69 7.82
C ILE A 57 -15.79 18.96 7.87
N ARG A 58 -15.82 17.68 7.51
CA ARG A 58 -17.04 16.87 7.56
C ARG A 58 -17.55 16.72 9.00
N LEU A 59 -16.64 16.53 9.96
CA LEU A 59 -16.97 16.42 11.38
C LEU A 59 -17.54 17.73 11.91
N VAL A 60 -16.91 18.86 11.62
CA VAL A 60 -17.41 20.18 12.01
C VAL A 60 -18.81 20.42 11.45
N LYS A 61 -19.05 20.14 10.17
CA LYS A 61 -20.38 20.27 9.55
C LYS A 61 -21.42 19.37 10.19
N ALA A 62 -21.06 18.15 10.58
CA ALA A 62 -21.97 17.23 11.24
C ALA A 62 -22.35 17.70 12.66
N ILE A 63 -21.44 18.40 13.34
CA ILE A 63 -21.69 19.00 14.65
C ILE A 63 -22.53 20.27 14.52
N GLU A 64 -22.22 21.14 13.55
CA GLU A 64 -22.94 22.40 13.30
C GLU A 64 -24.36 22.18 12.77
N SER A 65 -24.59 21.10 12.02
CA SER A 65 -25.91 20.72 11.51
C SER A 65 -26.84 20.13 12.59
N LYS A 66 -26.39 20.03 13.85
CA LYS A 66 -27.11 19.40 14.96
C LYS A 66 -27.58 20.45 15.95
#